data_AF-A0AA41CJW0-F1
#
_entry.id   AF-A0AA41CJW0-F1
#
_cell.length_a   1.000
_cell.length_b   1.000
_cell.length_c   1.000
_cell.angle_alpha   90.00
_cell.angle_beta   90.00
_cell.angle_gamma   90.00
#
_symmetry.space_group_name_H-M   'P 1'
#
loop_
_entity.id
_entity.type
_entity.pdbx_description
1 polymer ?
#
loop_
_entity_poly.entity_id
_entity_poly.type
_entity_poly.pdbx_seq_one_letter_code
_entity_poly.pdbx_strand_id
1 'polypeptide(L)'
;MDRAPMYDCFGDVDRVPELLGRVERGDDVEAWEELGHRLLLECETVFPASFAALPRLVPLASHSARARTLAGLIVMCVPSPHGCDDLLPGCADAIRAFREILDRHLRSRPDDYLASFRFVLAGLSGARRRPRP
;
A
#
# COMPACT_ATOMS: atom_id res chain seq x y z
N MET A 1 4.63 -23.27 -14.26
CA MET A 1 3.87 -22.71 -13.13
C MET A 1 2.95 -21.67 -13.73
N ASP A 2 1.66 -21.98 -13.82
CA ASP A 2 0.65 -21.02 -14.29
C ASP A 2 0.55 -19.92 -13.24
N ARG A 3 0.87 -18.69 -13.62
CA ARG A 3 0.73 -17.53 -12.74
C ARG A 3 -0.76 -17.31 -12.56
N ALA A 4 -1.28 -17.44 -11.34
CA ALA A 4 -2.67 -17.10 -11.05
C ALA A 4 -2.96 -15.69 -11.63
N PRO A 5 -4.09 -15.49 -12.33
CA PRO A 5 -4.40 -14.21 -12.95
C PRO A 5 -4.40 -13.12 -11.87
N MET A 6 -3.64 -12.06 -12.11
CA MET A 6 -3.47 -10.95 -11.17
C MET A 6 -4.63 -9.97 -11.33
N TYR A 7 -5.78 -10.32 -10.77
CA TYR A 7 -6.99 -9.52 -10.85
C TYR A 7 -7.00 -8.39 -9.81
N ASP A 8 -7.63 -7.27 -10.18
CA ASP A 8 -7.92 -6.13 -9.30
C ASP A 8 -9.27 -6.29 -8.59
N CYS A 9 -9.69 -5.27 -7.83
CA CYS A 9 -10.95 -5.31 -7.08
C CYS A 9 -12.21 -5.44 -7.97
N PHE A 10 -12.12 -5.16 -9.27
CA PHE A 10 -13.20 -5.30 -10.24
C PHE A 10 -13.06 -6.56 -11.11
N GLY A 11 -12.02 -7.37 -10.89
CA GLY A 11 -11.75 -8.59 -11.67
C GLY A 11 -10.95 -8.34 -12.96
N ASP A 12 -10.44 -7.12 -13.17
CA ASP A 12 -9.64 -6.74 -14.35
C ASP A 12 -8.15 -7.10 -14.13
N VAL A 13 -7.49 -7.58 -15.19
CA VAL A 13 -6.09 -8.02 -15.17
C VAL A 13 -5.13 -7.02 -15.83
N ASP A 14 -5.63 -6.13 -16.69
CA ASP A 14 -4.80 -5.26 -17.53
C ASP A 14 -4.78 -3.82 -17.05
N ARG A 15 -5.82 -3.39 -16.32
CA ARG A 15 -5.93 -1.99 -15.89
C ARG A 15 -4.84 -1.55 -14.93
N VAL A 16 -4.51 -2.38 -13.94
CA VAL A 16 -3.47 -2.05 -12.94
C VAL A 16 -2.09 -1.84 -13.60
N PRO A 17 -1.61 -2.74 -14.48
CA PRO A 17 -0.39 -2.51 -15.25
C PRO A 17 -0.37 -1.20 -16.06
N GLU A 18 -1.49 -0.84 -16.69
CA GLU A 18 -1.66 0.39 -17.46
C GLU A 18 -1.51 1.63 -16.57
N LEU A 19 -2.26 1.66 -15.47
CA LEU A 19 -2.23 2.75 -14.48
C LEU A 19 -0.84 2.91 -13.86
N LEU A 20 -0.16 1.80 -13.53
CA LEU A 20 1.23 1.82 -13.06
C LEU A 20 2.16 2.49 -14.07
N GLY A 21 2.00 2.19 -15.37
CA GLY A 21 2.78 2.84 -16.43
C GLY A 21 2.52 4.35 -16.52
N ARG A 22 1.30 4.81 -16.23
CA ARG A 22 0.97 6.25 -16.21
C ARG A 22 1.62 6.95 -15.02
N VAL A 23 1.49 6.40 -13.81
CA VAL A 23 2.03 7.02 -12.59
C VAL A 23 3.57 6.96 -12.51
N GLU A 24 4.20 6.03 -13.23
CA GLU A 24 5.66 5.99 -13.40
C GLU A 24 6.17 7.11 -14.30
N ARG A 25 5.36 7.56 -15.28
CA ARG A 25 5.74 8.60 -16.24
C ARG A 25 5.47 10.03 -15.75
N GLY A 26 4.66 10.20 -14.71
CA GLY A 26 4.33 11.51 -14.15
C GLY A 26 3.38 11.44 -12.96
N ASP A 27 3.14 12.59 -12.31
CA ASP A 27 2.23 12.69 -11.17
C ASP A 27 0.77 12.93 -11.62
N ASP A 28 0.24 11.97 -12.38
CA ASP A 28 -1.15 11.96 -12.83
C ASP A 28 -2.09 11.63 -11.67
N VAL A 29 -2.78 12.65 -11.16
CA VAL A 29 -3.64 12.55 -9.98
C VAL A 29 -4.79 11.57 -10.19
N GLU A 30 -5.43 11.61 -11.35
CA GLU A 30 -6.56 10.72 -11.68
C GLU A 30 -6.09 9.26 -11.75
N ALA A 31 -4.92 9.02 -12.36
CA ALA A 31 -4.35 7.68 -12.40
C ALA A 31 -4.00 7.15 -11.01
N TRP A 32 -3.50 8.00 -10.10
CA TRP A 32 -3.23 7.61 -8.72
C TRP A 32 -4.50 7.28 -7.94
N GLU A 33 -5.56 8.06 -8.11
CA GLU A 33 -6.85 7.81 -7.47
C GLU A 33 -7.43 6.49 -7.96
N GLU A 34 -7.52 6.29 -9.28
CA GLU A 34 -8.04 5.04 -9.84
C GLU A 34 -7.20 3.84 -9.38
N LEU A 35 -5.86 3.95 -9.43
CA LEU A 35 -4.96 2.88 -8.99
C LEU A 35 -5.20 2.52 -7.52
N GLY A 36 -5.42 3.50 -6.65
CA GLY A 36 -5.78 3.27 -5.25
C GLY A 36 -7.06 2.45 -5.11
N HIS A 37 -8.11 2.82 -5.84
CA HIS A 37 -9.40 2.11 -5.81
C HIS A 37 -9.30 0.69 -6.38
N ARG A 38 -8.47 0.46 -7.40
CA ARG A 38 -8.24 -0.88 -7.99
C ARG A 38 -7.48 -1.80 -7.05
N LEU A 39 -6.50 -1.26 -6.31
CA LEU A 39 -5.59 -2.04 -5.48
C LEU A 39 -6.06 -2.22 -4.04
N LEU A 40 -6.97 -1.38 -3.56
CA LEU A 40 -7.48 -1.43 -2.18
C LEU A 40 -8.97 -1.17 -2.18
N LEU A 41 -9.72 -2.10 -1.60
CA LEU A 41 -11.12 -1.87 -1.25
C LEU A 41 -11.20 -1.56 0.25
N GLU A 42 -11.72 -0.38 0.59
CA GLU A 42 -12.01 0.08 1.95
C GLU A 42 -10.83 0.01 2.96
N CYS A 43 -9.58 0.03 2.47
CA CYS A 43 -8.35 -0.08 3.29
C CYS A 43 -8.20 -1.40 4.06
N GLU A 44 -9.04 -2.40 3.81
CA GLU A 44 -9.03 -3.68 4.54
C GLU A 44 -8.88 -4.88 3.62
N THR A 45 -9.08 -4.72 2.31
CA THR A 45 -8.99 -5.82 1.35
C THR A 45 -7.96 -5.53 0.26
N VAL A 46 -7.00 -6.43 0.13
CA VAL A 46 -6.00 -6.47 -0.96
C VAL A 46 -6.31 -7.61 -1.92
N PHE A 47 -5.87 -7.45 -3.17
CA PHE A 47 -6.09 -8.38 -4.26
C PHE A 47 -4.74 -8.85 -4.83
N PRO A 48 -4.70 -9.93 -5.64
CA PRO A 48 -3.46 -10.36 -6.29
C PRO A 48 -2.73 -9.25 -7.05
N ALA A 49 -3.46 -8.33 -7.70
CA ALA A 49 -2.87 -7.17 -8.37
C ALA A 49 -2.17 -6.19 -7.39
N SER A 50 -2.61 -6.10 -6.13
CA SER A 50 -1.99 -5.26 -5.10
C SER A 50 -0.57 -5.72 -4.79
N PHE A 51 -0.39 -7.03 -4.62
CA PHE A 51 0.94 -7.63 -4.43
C PHE A 51 1.79 -7.52 -5.70
N ALA A 52 1.20 -7.74 -6.87
CA ALA A 52 1.87 -7.57 -8.15
C ALA A 52 2.41 -6.15 -8.38
N ALA A 53 1.72 -5.14 -7.83
CA ALA A 53 2.09 -3.74 -7.97
C ALA A 53 3.25 -3.33 -7.06
N LEU A 54 3.48 -4.02 -5.92
CA LEU A 54 4.50 -3.64 -4.93
C LEU A 54 5.89 -3.44 -5.54
N PRO A 55 6.45 -4.36 -6.36
CA PRO A 55 7.77 -4.18 -6.95
C PRO A 55 7.92 -2.92 -7.80
N ARG A 56 6.83 -2.40 -8.36
CA ARG A 56 6.80 -1.17 -9.18
C ARG A 56 6.49 0.08 -8.35
N LEU A 57 5.66 -0.04 -7.31
CA LEU A 57 5.33 1.07 -6.41
C LEU A 57 6.49 1.44 -5.47
N VAL A 58 7.25 0.46 -5.00
CA VAL A 58 8.30 0.68 -3.99
C VAL A 58 9.42 1.60 -4.47
N PRO A 59 9.96 1.51 -5.71
CA PRO A 59 10.92 2.48 -6.21
C PRO A 59 10.41 3.93 -6.18
N LEU A 60 9.13 4.13 -6.55
CA LEU A 60 8.48 5.44 -6.57
C LEU A 60 8.29 6.03 -5.17
N ALA A 61 8.20 5.18 -4.16
CA ALA A 61 8.02 5.58 -2.76
C ALA A 61 9.17 6.47 -2.24
N SER A 62 10.36 6.41 -2.85
CA SER A 62 11.46 7.28 -2.44
C SER A 62 11.18 8.77 -2.66
N HIS A 63 10.34 9.13 -3.65
CA HIS A 63 10.08 10.50 -4.06
C HIS A 63 8.59 10.86 -4.16
N SER A 64 7.67 9.89 -4.10
CA SER A 64 6.22 10.12 -4.13
C SER A 64 5.57 9.78 -2.79
N ALA A 65 4.88 10.74 -2.19
CA ALA A 65 4.07 10.51 -0.98
C ALA A 65 2.88 9.57 -1.27
N ARG A 66 2.24 9.70 -2.45
CA ARG A 66 1.14 8.81 -2.87
C ARG A 66 1.60 7.36 -2.99
N ALA A 67 2.76 7.13 -3.63
CA ALA A 67 3.35 5.80 -3.73
C ALA A 67 3.69 5.20 -2.36
N ARG A 68 4.25 6.02 -1.44
CA ARG A 68 4.51 5.60 -0.05
C ARG A 68 3.25 5.19 0.67
N THR A 69 2.21 6.01 0.62
CA THR A 69 0.94 5.72 1.27
C THR A 69 0.33 4.44 0.72
N LEU A 70 0.26 4.30 -0.61
CA LEU A 70 -0.36 3.15 -1.25
C LEU A 70 0.40 1.84 -0.98
N ALA A 71 1.73 1.84 -1.12
CA ALA A 71 2.56 0.69 -0.77
C ALA A 71 2.45 0.34 0.73
N GLY A 72 2.37 1.35 1.60
CA GLY A 72 2.18 1.16 3.03
C GLY A 72 0.86 0.47 3.36
N LEU A 73 -0.24 0.93 2.77
CA LEU A 73 -1.56 0.32 2.95
C LEU A 73 -1.58 -1.15 2.50
N ILE A 74 -1.00 -1.46 1.34
CA ILE A 74 -0.91 -2.85 0.85
C ILE A 74 -0.09 -3.73 1.82
N VAL A 75 1.05 -3.23 2.30
CA VAL A 75 1.89 -3.97 3.26
C VAL A 75 1.20 -4.16 4.61
N MET A 76 0.38 -3.21 5.06
CA MET A 76 -0.41 -3.36 6.29
C MET A 76 -1.47 -4.46 6.21
N CYS A 77 -1.97 -4.78 5.01
CA CYS A 77 -2.94 -5.86 4.80
C CYS A 77 -2.28 -7.25 4.66
N VAL A 78 -0.95 -7.34 4.53
CA VAL A 78 -0.20 -8.61 4.45
C VAL A 78 -0.51 -9.61 5.58
N PRO A 79 -0.65 -9.20 6.86
CA PRO A 79 -0.86 -10.14 7.95
C PRO A 79 -2.28 -10.76 7.97
N SER A 80 -3.20 -10.24 7.15
CA SER A 80 -4.58 -10.69 7.13
C SER A 80 -4.76 -11.81 6.10
N PRO A 81 -5.44 -12.92 6.45
CA PRO A 81 -5.62 -14.07 5.57
C PRO A 81 -6.60 -13.72 4.44
N HIS A 82 -6.09 -13.15 3.35
CA HIS A 82 -6.86 -12.74 2.18
C HIS A 82 -6.75 -13.73 1.01
N GLY A 83 -6.19 -14.92 1.23
CA GLY A 83 -5.94 -15.90 0.15
C GLY A 83 -4.82 -15.48 -0.81
N CYS A 84 -4.00 -14.50 -0.42
CA CYS A 84 -2.84 -14.02 -1.19
C CYS A 84 -1.50 -14.42 -0.56
N ASP A 85 -1.51 -15.30 0.45
CA ASP A 85 -0.32 -15.70 1.20
C ASP A 85 0.77 -16.31 0.30
N ASP A 86 0.35 -17.01 -0.76
CA ASP A 86 1.24 -17.60 -1.76
C ASP A 86 2.01 -16.54 -2.61
N LEU A 87 1.56 -15.29 -2.61
CA LEU A 87 2.20 -14.18 -3.33
C LEU A 87 3.21 -13.41 -2.46
N LEU A 88 3.17 -13.60 -1.15
CA LEU A 88 4.06 -12.92 -0.19
C LEU A 88 5.54 -13.23 -0.40
N PRO A 89 5.97 -14.48 -0.67
CA PRO A 89 7.38 -14.78 -0.94
C PRO A 89 7.93 -13.97 -2.12
N GLY A 90 7.12 -13.73 -3.15
CA GLY A 90 7.51 -12.93 -4.33
C GLY A 90 7.63 -11.43 -4.05
N CYS A 91 7.10 -10.95 -2.92
CA CYS A 91 7.13 -9.55 -2.52
C CYS A 91 8.17 -9.24 -1.43
N ALA A 92 8.85 -10.26 -0.88
CA ALA A 92 9.74 -10.10 0.27
C ALA A 92 10.83 -9.03 0.06
N ASP A 93 11.46 -9.02 -1.12
CA ASP A 93 12.47 -8.02 -1.46
C ASP A 93 11.89 -6.61 -1.60
N ALA A 94 10.70 -6.48 -2.20
CA ALA A 94 10.01 -5.19 -2.31
C ALA A 94 9.63 -4.66 -0.92
N ILE A 95 9.13 -5.52 -0.02
CA ILE A 95 8.79 -5.14 1.37
C ILE A 95 10.04 -4.72 2.13
N ARG A 96 11.15 -5.45 1.98
CA ARG A 96 12.44 -5.10 2.59
C ARG A 96 12.95 -3.74 2.10
N ALA A 97 12.95 -3.52 0.78
CA ALA A 97 13.36 -2.24 0.18
C ALA A 97 12.45 -1.09 0.64
N PHE A 98 11.14 -1.34 0.73
CA PHE A 98 10.19 -0.35 1.24
C PHE A 98 10.46 0.04 2.69
N ARG A 99 10.80 -0.93 3.56
CA ARG A 99 11.23 -0.65 4.93
C ARG A 99 12.45 0.26 4.97
N GLU A 100 13.46 0.00 4.15
CA GLU A 100 14.67 0.83 4.08
C GLU A 100 14.36 2.27 3.62
N ILE A 101 13.42 2.44 2.68
CA ILE A 101 12.94 3.75 2.23
C ILE A 101 12.23 4.49 3.37
N LEU A 102 11.33 3.82 4.09
CA LEU A 102 10.61 4.40 5.23
C LEU A 102 11.58 4.78 6.36
N ASP A 103 12.53 3.92 6.71
CA ASP A 103 13.55 4.20 7.73
C ASP A 103 14.37 5.44 7.37
N ARG A 104 14.78 5.56 6.10
CA ARG A 104 15.51 6.74 5.62
C ARG A 104 14.65 8.00 5.67
N HIS A 105 13.38 7.90 5.27
CA HIS A 105 12.46 9.02 5.27
C HIS A 105 12.15 9.50 6.69
N LEU A 106 11.91 8.56 7.62
CA LEU A 106 11.67 8.86 9.02
C LEU A 106 12.86 9.60 9.66
N ARG A 107 14.09 9.20 9.33
CA ARG A 107 15.30 9.87 9.84
C ARG A 107 15.49 11.27 9.25
N SER A 108 15.13 11.49 7.99
CA SER A 108 15.37 12.77 7.31
C SER A 108 14.22 13.78 7.49
N ARG A 109 12.98 13.30 7.61
CA ARG A 109 11.76 14.09 7.73
C ARG A 109 10.81 13.48 8.76
N PRO A 110 11.17 13.48 10.06
CA PRO A 110 10.33 12.94 11.11
C PRO A 110 8.98 13.69 11.24
N ASP A 111 8.96 14.98 10.93
CA ASP A 111 7.78 15.84 11.04
C ASP A 111 6.63 15.40 10.14
N ASP A 112 6.94 14.82 8.96
CA ASP A 112 5.96 14.34 7.99
C ASP A 112 5.08 13.21 8.57
N TYR A 113 5.54 12.53 9.62
CA TYR A 113 4.79 11.46 10.30
C TYR A 113 4.10 11.91 11.60
N LEU A 114 4.41 13.09 12.12
CA LEU A 114 3.88 13.54 13.41
C LEU A 114 2.35 13.65 13.42
N ALA A 115 1.74 14.08 12.31
CA ALA A 115 0.29 14.15 12.19
C ALA A 115 -0.35 12.76 12.28
N SER A 116 0.19 11.78 11.55
CA SER A 116 -0.28 10.39 11.57
C SER A 116 -0.10 9.74 12.94
N PHE A 117 1.06 9.92 13.58
CA PHE A 117 1.30 9.39 14.93
C PHE A 117 0.37 10.02 15.97
N ARG A 118 0.14 11.34 15.90
CA ARG A 118 -0.79 12.04 16.79
C ARG A 118 -2.23 11.54 16.62
N PHE A 119 -2.65 11.30 15.38
CA PHE A 119 -3.97 10.74 15.09
C PHE A 119 -4.16 9.35 15.73
N VAL A 120 -3.18 8.45 15.56
CA VAL A 120 -3.21 7.11 16.17
C VAL A 120 -3.22 7.19 17.70
N LEU A 121 -2.38 8.05 18.30
CA LEU A 121 -2.34 8.25 19.74
C LEU A 121 -3.66 8.81 20.30
N ALA A 122 -4.30 9.74 19.59
CA ALA A 122 -5.60 10.28 19.96
C ALA A 122 -6.71 9.21 19.90
N GLY A 123 -6.72 8.38 18.85
CA GLY A 123 -7.67 7.26 18.71
C GLY A 123 -7.52 6.21 19.82
N LEU A 124 -6.28 5.85 20.17
CA LEU A 124 -5.99 4.93 21.27
C LEU A 124 -6.36 5.48 22.64
N SER A 125 -6.29 6.81 22.82
CA SER A 125 -6.68 7.50 24.06
C SER A 125 -8.21 7.53 24.25
N GLY A 126 -8.98 7.55 23.16
CA GLY A 126 -10.44 7.46 23.17
C GLY A 126 -10.98 6.05 23.44
N ALA A 127 -10.26 5.01 22.99
CA ALA A 127 -10.68 3.61 23.18
C ALA A 127 -10.64 3.13 24.65
N ARG A 128 -9.84 3.78 25.52
CA ARG A 128 -9.77 3.46 26.96
C ARG A 128 -10.91 4.04 27.81
N ARG A 129 -11.89 4.76 27.22
CA ARG A 129 -12.98 5.44 27.94
C ARG A 129 -14.40 4.92 27.62
N ARG A 130 -14.57 3.66 27.23
CA ARG A 130 -15.91 3.04 27.28
C ARG A 130 -16.09 2.27 28.59
N PRO A 131 -16.91 2.75 29.54
CA PRO A 131 -17.38 1.89 30.62
C PRO A 131 -18.28 0.79 30.02
N ARG A 132 -18.04 -0.46 30.40
CA ARG A 132 -18.98 -1.57 30.10
C ARG A 132 -20.26 -1.34 30.91
N PRO A 133 -21.46 -1.58 30.32
CA PRO A 133 -22.72 -1.59 31.06
C PRO A 133 -22.77 -2.73 32.07
#